data_AF-A0A242NTU3-F1
#
_entry.id   AF-A0A242NTU3-F1
#
_cell.length_a   1.000
_cell.length_b   1.000
_cell.length_c   1.000
_cell.angle_alpha   90.00
_cell.angle_beta   90.00
_cell.angle_gamma   90.00
#
_symmetry.space_group_name_H-M   'P 1'
#
loop_
_entity.id
_entity.type
_entity.pdbx_description
1 polymer ?
#
loop_
_entity_poly.entity_id
_entity_poly.type
_entity_poly.pdbx_seq_one_letter_code
_entity_poly.pdbx_strand_id
1 'polypeptide(L)'
;MITIIDYNYLNNENLKRFNLKKYKNNFYHRIRNVGINSQMIGCFELDYHQDINAWLPHIHLITPDDTKTIECLRTVARNINKHSMRKGVRKRPILVQKLNDPIKQISYLFKFMPQMVTSYVYEGKRYTRKISLKGEQKVIALVKFDRFGFNNLIFKYGIRLPNFTKNLNRKS
;
A
#
# COMPACT_ATOMS: atom_id res chain seq x y z
N MET A 1 -3.15 -11.80 -4.04
CA MET A 1 -3.05 -10.41 -3.57
C MET A 1 -2.32 -10.37 -2.23
N ILE A 2 -1.42 -9.40 -2.07
CA ILE A 2 -0.68 -9.16 -0.84
C ILE A 2 -0.92 -7.73 -0.41
N THR A 3 -1.10 -7.50 0.89
CA THR A 3 -1.12 -6.15 1.48
C THR A 3 0.03 -6.05 2.47
N ILE A 4 0.88 -5.06 2.31
CA ILE A 4 1.93 -4.71 3.29
C ILE A 4 1.51 -3.42 3.99
N ILE A 5 1.53 -3.45 5.32
CA ILE A 5 1.21 -2.30 6.17
C ILE A 5 2.51 -1.75 6.76
N ASP A 6 2.72 -0.45 6.61
CA ASP A 6 3.85 0.25 7.21
C ASP A 6 3.42 0.90 8.53
N TYR A 7 3.77 0.27 9.65
CA TYR A 7 3.50 0.77 11.00
C TYR A 7 4.42 1.91 11.44
N ASN A 8 5.23 2.50 10.55
CA ASN A 8 5.85 3.79 10.80
C ASN A 8 4.82 4.90 10.54
N TYR A 9 3.98 5.14 11.55
CA TYR A 9 2.87 6.07 11.51
C TYR A 9 3.25 7.48 11.03
N LEU A 10 2.35 8.10 10.28
CA LEU A 10 2.44 9.51 9.92
C LEU A 10 1.34 10.28 10.66
N ASN A 11 1.70 11.22 11.51
CA ASN A 11 0.73 12.22 11.97
C ASN A 11 0.42 13.21 10.82
N ASN A 12 -0.50 14.15 11.05
CA ASN A 12 -0.89 15.14 10.05
C ASN A 12 0.32 15.95 9.52
N GLU A 13 1.24 16.38 10.38
CA GLU A 13 2.43 17.14 9.98
C GLU A 13 3.42 16.32 9.15
N ASN A 14 3.66 15.08 9.54
CA ASN A 14 4.50 14.15 8.78
C ASN A 14 3.86 13.82 7.43
N LEU A 15 2.53 13.67 7.37
CA LEU A 15 1.81 13.49 6.12
C LEU A 15 1.96 14.71 5.20
N LYS A 16 1.88 15.95 5.74
CA LYS A 16 2.16 17.20 5.00
C LYS A 16 3.54 17.21 4.35
N ARG A 17 4.54 16.55 4.93
CA ARG A 17 5.91 16.42 4.39
C ARG A 17 6.18 15.10 3.66
N PHE A 18 5.23 14.18 3.68
CA PHE A 18 5.40 12.85 3.09
C PHE A 18 5.63 12.94 1.58
N ASN A 19 6.72 12.30 1.14
CA ASN A 19 7.12 12.24 -0.26
C ASN A 19 6.89 10.82 -0.79
N LEU A 20 5.78 10.64 -1.52
CA LEU A 20 5.39 9.35 -2.08
C LEU A 20 6.44 8.78 -3.04
N LYS A 21 7.10 9.62 -3.85
CA LYS A 21 8.14 9.17 -4.79
C LYS A 21 9.32 8.57 -4.03
N LYS A 22 9.82 9.26 -2.99
CA LYS A 22 10.89 8.75 -2.12
C LYS A 22 10.47 7.47 -1.42
N TYR A 23 9.24 7.42 -0.91
CA TYR A 23 8.68 6.23 -0.26
C TYR A 23 8.67 5.01 -1.19
N LYS A 24 8.13 5.16 -2.40
CA LYS A 24 8.10 4.10 -3.42
C LYS A 24 9.51 3.67 -3.83
N ASN A 25 10.44 4.61 -4.02
CA ASN A 25 11.83 4.28 -4.34
C ASN A 25 12.47 3.42 -3.25
N ASN A 26 12.28 3.79 -1.98
CA ASN A 26 12.76 2.98 -0.86
C ASN A 26 12.14 1.57 -0.88
N PHE A 27 10.85 1.46 -1.18
CA PHE A 27 10.18 0.16 -1.31
C PHE A 27 10.72 -0.67 -2.49
N TYR A 28 10.98 -0.04 -3.65
CA TYR A 28 11.65 -0.68 -4.79
C TYR A 28 13.02 -1.24 -4.41
N HIS A 29 13.84 -0.46 -3.71
CA HIS A 29 15.15 -0.91 -3.25
C HIS A 29 15.03 -2.10 -2.29
N ARG A 30 14.07 -2.07 -1.36
CA ARG A 30 13.84 -3.20 -0.45
C ARG A 30 13.45 -4.48 -1.19
N ILE A 31 12.54 -4.40 -2.16
CA ILE A 31 12.15 -5.53 -3.01
C ILE A 31 13.35 -6.08 -3.79
N ARG A 32 14.13 -5.19 -4.41
CA ARG A 32 15.31 -5.59 -5.18
C ARG A 32 16.37 -6.27 -4.32
N ASN A 33 16.60 -5.75 -3.11
CA ASN A 33 17.61 -6.26 -2.18
C ASN A 33 17.28 -7.66 -1.63
N VAL A 34 16.00 -8.05 -1.59
CA VAL A 34 15.59 -9.41 -1.21
C VAL A 34 15.53 -10.37 -2.41
N GLY A 35 15.99 -9.95 -3.59
CA GLY A 35 16.13 -10.82 -4.76
C GLY A 35 14.83 -11.20 -5.46
N ILE A 36 13.77 -10.41 -5.33
CA ILE A 36 12.52 -10.65 -6.07
C ILE A 36 12.73 -10.29 -7.54
N ASN A 37 12.47 -11.25 -8.43
CA ASN A 37 12.57 -11.08 -9.89
C ASN A 37 11.21 -11.18 -10.60
N SER A 38 10.15 -11.55 -9.88
CA SER A 38 8.80 -11.68 -10.41
C SER A 38 8.18 -10.30 -10.68
N GLN A 39 7.33 -10.24 -11.70
CA GLN A 39 6.58 -9.03 -12.03
C GLN A 39 5.47 -8.81 -11.00
N MET A 40 5.30 -7.57 -10.57
CA MET A 40 4.27 -7.19 -9.62
C MET A 40 3.62 -5.88 -10.03
N ILE A 41 2.30 -5.81 -9.86
CA ILE A 41 1.53 -4.56 -10.00
C ILE A 41 0.78 -4.30 -8.71
N GLY A 42 0.64 -3.03 -8.35
CA GLY A 42 0.05 -2.67 -7.08
C GLY A 42 -0.40 -1.24 -7.01
N CYS A 43 -0.83 -0.86 -5.81
CA CYS A 43 -1.12 0.51 -5.46
C CYS A 43 -0.55 0.86 -4.09
N PHE A 44 -0.42 2.16 -3.86
CA PHE A 44 -0.24 2.77 -2.56
C PHE A 44 -1.57 3.34 -2.07
N GLU A 45 -1.93 3.05 -0.82
CA GLU A 45 -3.10 3.57 -0.12
C GLU A 45 -2.67 4.18 1.23
N LEU A 46 -3.48 5.11 1.74
CA LEU A 46 -3.32 5.69 3.08
C LEU A 46 -4.64 5.58 3.83
N ASP A 47 -4.62 4.87 4.94
CA ASP A 47 -5.74 4.77 5.88
C ASP A 47 -5.45 5.61 7.13
N TYR A 48 -6.42 6.39 7.59
CA TYR A 48 -6.33 7.10 8.86
C TYR A 48 -6.86 6.24 10.00
N HIS A 49 -6.04 5.93 10.98
CA HIS A 49 -6.43 5.14 12.14
C HIS A 49 -6.77 6.05 13.31
N GLN A 50 -8.06 6.11 13.66
CA GLN A 50 -8.56 6.99 14.72
C GLN A 50 -7.99 6.63 16.10
N ASP A 51 -7.75 5.35 16.37
CA ASP A 51 -7.29 4.86 17.67
C ASP A 51 -5.86 5.29 18.03
N ILE A 52 -5.06 5.64 17.02
CA ILE A 52 -3.68 6.10 17.18
C ILE A 52 -3.46 7.49 16.58
N ASN A 53 -4.54 8.14 16.14
CA ASN A 53 -4.53 9.48 15.54
C ASN A 53 -3.48 9.66 14.43
N ALA A 54 -3.35 8.66 13.55
CA ALA A 54 -2.28 8.62 12.58
C ALA A 54 -2.65 7.90 11.27
N TRP A 55 -1.95 8.27 10.21
CA TRP A 55 -2.04 7.67 8.89
C TRP A 55 -1.09 6.48 8.78
N LEU A 56 -1.61 5.40 8.19
CA LEU A 56 -0.90 4.17 7.91
C LEU A 56 -0.78 3.95 6.40
N PRO A 57 0.45 3.99 5.86
CA PRO A 57 0.70 3.59 4.48
C PRO A 57 0.44 2.10 4.27
N HIS A 58 -0.28 1.79 3.20
CA HIS A 58 -0.55 0.44 2.73
C HIS A 58 -0.04 0.29 1.30
N ILE A 59 0.52 -0.89 1.02
CA ILE A 59 0.91 -1.27 -0.33
C ILE A 59 0.17 -2.55 -0.68
N HIS A 60 -0.74 -2.45 -1.64
CA HIS A 60 -1.46 -3.59 -2.19
C HIS A 60 -0.75 -4.08 -3.44
N LEU A 61 -0.48 -5.38 -3.54
CA LEU A 61 0.27 -6.01 -4.61
C LEU A 61 -0.48 -7.22 -5.18
N ILE A 62 -0.44 -7.35 -6.49
CA ILE A 62 -0.68 -8.58 -7.23
C ILE A 62 0.68 -9.12 -7.63
N THR A 63 0.91 -10.38 -7.29
CA THR A 63 2.13 -11.13 -7.54
C THR A 63 1.74 -12.53 -8.01
N PRO A 64 2.60 -13.21 -8.78
CA PRO A 64 2.51 -14.66 -8.95
C PRO A 64 2.40 -15.39 -7.62
N ASP A 65 1.70 -16.52 -7.60
CA ASP A 65 1.59 -17.42 -6.44
C ASP A 65 2.87 -18.25 -6.31
N ASP A 66 3.97 -17.56 -5.98
CA ASP A 66 5.30 -18.14 -5.79
C ASP A 66 5.72 -17.99 -4.31
N THR A 67 5.94 -19.13 -3.66
CA THR A 67 6.33 -19.20 -2.24
C THR A 67 7.59 -18.38 -1.96
N LYS A 68 8.57 -18.39 -2.88
CA LYS A 68 9.81 -17.63 -2.71
C LYS A 68 9.55 -16.13 -2.71
N THR A 69 8.78 -15.63 -3.67
CA THR A 69 8.35 -14.22 -3.74
C THR A 69 7.59 -13.81 -2.47
N ILE A 70 6.66 -14.65 -1.99
CA ILE A 70 5.89 -14.38 -0.78
C ILE A 70 6.80 -14.26 0.45
N GLU A 71 7.79 -15.15 0.62
CA GLU A 71 8.75 -15.07 1.72
C GLU A 71 9.66 -13.85 1.66
N CYS A 72 10.11 -13.49 0.46
CA CYS A 72 10.86 -12.25 0.25
C CYS A 72 10.01 -11.02 0.64
N LEU A 73 8.72 -10.99 0.29
CA LEU A 73 7.82 -9.91 0.68
C LEU A 73 7.53 -9.89 2.20
N ARG A 74 7.46 -11.06 2.85
CA ARG A 74 7.43 -11.15 4.33
C ARG A 74 8.67 -10.53 4.94
N THR A 75 9.84 -10.76 4.35
CA THR A 75 11.11 -10.15 4.79
C THR A 75 11.09 -8.64 4.61
N VAL A 76 10.61 -8.13 3.47
CA VAL A 76 10.43 -6.69 3.24
C VAL A 76 9.50 -6.07 4.28
N ALA A 77 8.34 -6.69 4.53
CA ALA A 77 7.37 -6.21 5.52
C ALA A 77 7.97 -6.17 6.94
N ARG A 78 8.76 -7.19 7.34
CA ARG A 78 9.51 -7.17 8.60
C ARG A 78 10.53 -6.04 8.66
N ASN A 79 11.29 -5.82 7.59
CA ASN A 79 12.33 -4.80 7.53
C ASN A 79 11.78 -3.37 7.54
N ILE A 80 10.61 -3.13 6.94
CA ILE A 80 9.92 -1.83 7.03
C ILE A 80 9.52 -1.55 8.48
N ASN A 81 9.02 -2.58 9.16
CA ASN A 81 8.42 -2.46 10.48
C ASN A 81 9.39 -2.71 11.65
N LYS A 82 10.70 -2.89 11.39
CA LYS A 82 11.71 -3.29 12.38
C LYS A 82 11.69 -2.44 13.65
N HIS A 83 11.51 -1.13 13.51
CA HIS A 83 11.51 -0.17 14.63
C HIS A 83 10.13 0.38 14.97
N SER A 84 9.08 -0.10 14.30
CA SER A 84 7.71 0.33 14.61
C SER A 84 7.38 -0.03 16.06
N MET A 85 6.63 0.81 16.77
CA MET A 85 6.13 0.51 18.11
C MET A 85 4.61 0.68 18.11
N ARG A 86 3.86 -0.41 18.34
CA ARG A 86 2.43 -0.38 18.63
C ARG A 86 2.21 -1.17 19.92
N LYS A 87 2.00 -0.47 21.03
CA LYS A 87 1.77 -1.13 22.33
C LYS A 87 0.40 -1.83 22.30
N GLY A 88 0.32 -3.04 22.86
CA GLY A 88 -0.94 -3.76 23.05
C GLY A 88 -1.63 -4.32 21.80
N VAL A 89 -0.98 -4.33 20.63
CA VAL A 89 -1.57 -4.88 19.38
C VAL A 89 -0.58 -5.78 18.65
N ARG A 90 -0.97 -7.03 18.39
CA ARG A 90 -0.19 -7.95 17.55
C ARG A 90 -0.11 -7.39 16.12
N LYS A 91 1.10 -7.07 15.68
CA LYS A 91 1.32 -6.54 14.32
C LYS A 91 1.16 -7.65 13.30
N ARG A 92 0.39 -7.36 12.25
CA ARG A 92 0.29 -8.17 11.04
C ARG A 92 0.69 -7.29 9.87
N PRO A 93 2.01 -7.06 9.66
CA PRO A 93 2.50 -6.13 8.65
C PRO A 93 2.30 -6.65 7.22
N ILE A 94 1.87 -7.91 7.07
CA ILE A 94 1.58 -8.51 5.78
C ILE A 94 0.33 -9.41 5.84
N LEU A 95 -0.55 -9.23 4.87
CA LEU A 95 -1.71 -10.09 4.62
C LEU A 95 -1.56 -10.69 3.22
N VAL A 96 -1.61 -12.01 3.13
CA VAL A 96 -1.55 -12.75 1.86
C VAL A 96 -2.91 -13.40 1.64
N GLN A 97 -3.49 -13.20 0.46
CA GLN A 97 -4.79 -13.73 0.07
C GLN A 97 -4.72 -14.25 -1.36
N LYS A 98 -5.32 -15.41 -1.62
CA LYS A 98 -5.52 -15.91 -2.99
C LYS A 98 -6.53 -15.02 -3.74
N LEU A 99 -6.41 -14.99 -5.06
CA LEU A 99 -7.39 -14.31 -5.92
C LEU A 99 -8.53 -15.28 -6.21
N ASN A 100 -9.62 -15.20 -5.45
CA ASN A 100 -10.81 -16.02 -5.63
C ASN A 100 -11.87 -15.30 -6.48
N ASP A 101 -11.89 -13.97 -6.42
CA ASP A 101 -12.76 -13.10 -7.23
C ASP A 101 -11.88 -11.98 -7.81
N PRO A 102 -11.26 -12.20 -8.98
CA PRO A 102 -10.30 -11.27 -9.56
C PRO A 102 -10.88 -9.88 -9.78
N ILE A 103 -12.12 -9.76 -10.26
CA ILE A 103 -12.74 -8.46 -10.55
C ILE A 103 -12.88 -7.65 -9.26
N LYS A 104 -13.46 -8.25 -8.22
CA LYS A 104 -13.65 -7.58 -6.93
C LYS A 104 -12.32 -7.22 -6.27
N GLN A 105 -11.34 -8.12 -6.31
CA GLN A 105 -10.06 -7.91 -5.65
C GLN A 105 -9.17 -6.92 -6.39
N ILE A 106 -9.18 -6.92 -7.73
CA ILE A 106 -8.47 -5.92 -8.54
C ILE A 106 -9.12 -4.54 -8.35
N SER A 107 -10.45 -4.46 -8.38
CA SER A 107 -11.17 -3.20 -8.14
C SER A 107 -10.89 -2.65 -6.73
N TYR A 108 -10.81 -3.53 -5.74
CA TYR A 108 -10.40 -3.17 -4.39
C TYR A 108 -8.96 -2.66 -4.34
N LEU A 109 -8.05 -3.30 -5.09
CA LEU A 109 -6.65 -2.91 -5.14
C LEU A 109 -6.45 -1.51 -5.75
N PHE A 110 -7.25 -1.09 -6.73
CA PHE A 110 -7.12 0.26 -7.32
C PHE A 110 -8.07 1.29 -6.71
N LYS A 111 -8.49 1.08 -5.44
CA LYS A 111 -9.33 2.03 -4.71
C LYS A 111 -8.52 3.21 -4.18
N PHE A 112 -8.45 4.30 -4.93
CA PHE A 112 -7.78 5.54 -4.51
C PHE A 112 -8.64 6.42 -3.60
N MET A 113 -9.15 5.86 -2.50
CA MET A 113 -10.00 6.60 -1.57
C MET A 113 -9.47 6.44 -0.14
N PRO A 114 -8.87 7.49 0.45
CA PRO A 114 -8.41 7.43 1.83
C PRO A 114 -9.61 7.33 2.78
N GLN A 115 -9.53 6.42 3.76
CA GLN A 115 -10.63 6.13 4.68
C GLN A 115 -10.19 6.27 6.14
N MET A 116 -11.16 6.46 7.03
CA MET A 116 -10.95 6.38 8.46
C MET A 116 -11.21 4.96 8.93
N VAL A 117 -10.25 4.36 9.63
CA VAL A 117 -10.37 3.09 10.33
C VAL A 117 -10.70 3.36 11.79
N THR A 118 -11.87 2.92 12.21
CA THR A 118 -12.33 3.03 13.61
C THR A 118 -12.38 1.64 14.24
N SER A 119 -11.76 1.47 15.41
CA SER A 119 -11.89 0.24 16.19
C SER A 119 -13.13 0.27 17.09
N TYR A 120 -13.78 -0.88 17.24
CA TYR A 120 -14.86 -1.10 18.18
C TYR A 120 -14.71 -2.48 18.82
N VAL A 121 -15.33 -2.70 19.97
CA VAL A 121 -15.35 -3.99 20.66
C VAL A 121 -16.76 -4.56 20.55
N TYR A 122 -16.86 -5.83 20.15
CA TYR A 122 -18.11 -6.58 20.10
C TYR A 122 -17.82 -7.98 20.65
N GLU A 123 -18.63 -8.46 21.60
CA GLU A 123 -18.43 -9.77 22.26
C GLU A 123 -16.98 -10.00 22.76
N GLY A 124 -16.38 -8.98 23.37
CA GLY A 124 -15.00 -9.04 23.89
C GLY A 124 -13.89 -9.08 22.84
N LYS A 125 -14.23 -9.08 21.54
CA LYS A 125 -13.27 -9.07 20.44
C LYS A 125 -13.16 -7.69 19.81
N ARG A 126 -11.94 -7.30 19.47
CA ARG A 126 -11.66 -6.03 18.77
C ARG A 126 -11.89 -6.19 17.27
N TYR A 127 -12.74 -5.33 16.73
CA TYR A 127 -13.03 -5.21 15.31
C TYR A 127 -12.65 -3.84 14.77
N THR A 128 -12.59 -3.72 13.45
CA THR A 128 -12.36 -2.46 12.74
C THR A 128 -13.37 -2.30 11.62
N ARG A 129 -13.87 -1.08 11.44
CA ARG A 129 -14.67 -0.69 10.27
C ARG A 129 -14.02 0.50 9.56
N LYS A 130 -14.18 0.57 8.24
CA LYS A 130 -13.79 1.72 7.42
C LYS A 130 -14.99 2.65 7.25
N ILE A 131 -14.82 3.93 7.53
CA ILE A 131 -15.81 4.98 7.30
C ILE A 131 -15.19 6.16 6.55
N SER A 132 -16.01 7.04 6.01
CA SER A 132 -15.53 8.26 5.33
C SER A 132 -14.76 9.16 6.29
N LEU A 133 -13.69 9.77 5.80
CA LEU A 133 -12.95 10.80 6.52
C LEU A 133 -13.86 12.01 6.80
N LYS A 134 -13.58 12.71 7.90
CA LYS A 134 -14.30 13.91 8.34
C LYS A 134 -13.30 15.03 8.65
N GLY A 135 -13.81 16.27 8.69
CA GLY A 135 -13.06 17.45 9.14
C GLY A 135 -11.67 17.60 8.52
N GLU A 136 -10.70 17.90 9.38
CA GLU A 136 -9.31 18.15 8.99
C GLU A 136 -8.68 16.98 8.23
N GLN A 137 -8.91 15.73 8.65
CA GLN A 137 -8.31 14.56 8.02
C GLN A 137 -8.78 14.41 6.56
N LYS A 138 -10.05 14.73 6.28
CA LYS A 138 -10.59 14.73 4.91
C LYS A 138 -9.86 15.77 4.05
N VAL A 139 -9.70 16.99 4.57
CA VAL A 139 -9.04 18.09 3.84
C VAL A 139 -7.57 17.74 3.56
N ILE A 140 -6.83 17.28 4.56
CA ILE A 140 -5.42 16.89 4.42
C ILE A 140 -5.26 15.77 3.39
N ALA A 141 -6.12 14.74 3.45
CA ALA A 141 -6.10 13.64 2.51
C ALA A 141 -6.34 14.10 1.08
N LEU A 142 -7.36 14.92 0.84
CA LEU A 142 -7.68 15.41 -0.51
C LEU A 142 -6.52 16.21 -1.11
N VAL A 143 -5.97 17.16 -0.36
CA VAL A 143 -4.80 17.97 -0.79
C VAL A 143 -3.59 17.06 -1.07
N LYS A 144 -3.42 15.99 -0.30
CA LYS A 144 -2.31 15.06 -0.49
C LYS A 144 -2.45 14.19 -1.72
N PHE A 145 -3.63 13.61 -1.93
CA PHE A 145 -3.90 12.75 -3.07
C PHE A 145 -3.85 13.52 -4.38
N ASP A 146 -4.34 14.76 -4.39
CA ASP A 146 -4.18 15.68 -5.51
C ASP A 146 -2.70 15.87 -5.87
N ARG A 147 -1.86 16.22 -4.88
CA ARG A 147 -0.41 16.38 -5.06
C ARG A 147 0.31 15.10 -5.47
N PHE A 148 -0.17 13.94 -5.04
CA PHE A 148 0.39 12.66 -5.48
C PHE A 148 0.09 12.42 -6.94
N GLY A 149 -1.17 12.61 -7.37
CA GLY A 149 -1.65 12.22 -8.68
C GLY A 149 -1.83 10.70 -8.81
N PHE A 150 -2.92 10.27 -9.45
CA PHE A 150 -3.31 8.86 -9.53
C PHE A 150 -2.21 7.94 -10.09
N ASN A 151 -1.48 8.39 -11.11
CA ASN A 151 -0.40 7.60 -11.72
C ASN A 151 0.73 7.28 -10.74
N ASN A 152 1.01 8.18 -9.78
CA ASN A 152 2.05 7.94 -8.78
C ASN A 152 1.59 6.99 -7.67
N LEU A 153 0.29 6.78 -7.48
CA LEU A 153 -0.23 5.78 -6.54
C LEU A 153 -0.02 4.35 -7.07
N ILE A 154 0.08 4.16 -8.39
CA ILE A 154 0.32 2.85 -9.00
C ILE A 154 1.78 2.41 -8.78
N PHE A 155 1.96 1.19 -8.31
CA PHE A 155 3.26 0.52 -8.16
C PHE A 155 3.44 -0.52 -9.27
N LYS A 156 4.61 -0.54 -9.93
CA LYS A 156 4.91 -1.49 -11.02
C LYS A 156 6.36 -1.94 -10.88
N TYR A 157 6.59 -3.24 -10.71
CA TYR A 157 7.93 -3.81 -10.57
C TYR A 157 8.16 -4.90 -11.61
N GLY A 158 9.29 -4.84 -12.31
CA GLY A 158 9.63 -5.80 -13.37
C GLY A 158 8.77 -5.70 -14.64
N ILE A 159 7.80 -4.77 -14.69
CA ILE A 159 6.91 -4.56 -15.83
C ILE A 159 7.55 -3.55 -16.77
N ARG A 160 7.87 -3.99 -17.99
CA ARG A 160 8.19 -3.09 -19.11
C ARG A 160 6.95 -2.97 -19.97
N LEU A 161 6.45 -1.75 -20.17
CA LEU A 161 5.43 -1.53 -21.20
C LEU A 161 6.09 -1.77 -22.57
N PRO A 162 5.43 -2.48 -23.49
CA PRO A 162 5.88 -2.51 -24.87
C PRO A 162 5.99 -1.07 -25.40
N ASN A 163 7.08 -0.73 -26.08
CA ASN A 163 7.20 0.54 -26.78
C ASN A 163 6.30 0.49 -28.03
N PHE A 164 5.01 0.81 -27.86
CA PHE A 164 4.04 0.83 -28.97
C PHE A 164 4.38 1.84 -30.06
N THR A 165 5.23 2.84 -29.77
CA THR A 165 5.67 3.86 -30.73
C THR A 165 6.72 3.38 -31.74
N LYS A 166 7.40 2.25 -31.53
CA LYS A 166 8.40 1.74 -32.51
C LYS A 166 7.82 0.90 -33.65
N ASN A 167 6.56 0.50 -33.56
CA ASN A 167 5.94 -0.38 -34.58
C ASN A 167 5.09 0.36 -35.62
N LEU A 168 4.85 1.66 -35.45
CA LEU A 168 4.14 2.48 -36.44
C LEU A 168 5.06 3.00 -37.57
N ASN A 169 6.37 3.11 -37.33
CA ASN A 169 7.34 3.58 -38.34
C ASN A 169 8.07 2.46 -39.09
N ARG A 170 7.55 1.22 -39.03
CA ARG A 170 8.11 0.06 -39.77
C ARG A 170 7.22 -0.44 -40.91
N LYS A 171 6.19 0.32 -41.25
CA LYS A 171 5.35 0.11 -42.42
C LYS A 171 5.12 1.45 -43.13
N SER A 172 6.14 1.91 -43.84
CA SER A 172 6.04 2.90 -44.92
C SER A 172 7.16 2.62 -45.90
#